data_AF-A0A5B8KTT1-F1
#
_entry.id   AF-A0A5B8KTT1-F1
#
_cell.length_a   1.000
_cell.length_b   1.000
_cell.length_c   1.000
_cell.angle_alpha   90.00
_cell.angle_beta   90.00
_cell.angle_gamma   90.00
#
_symmetry.space_group_name_H-M   'P 1'
#
loop_
_entity.id
_entity.type
_entity.pdbx_description
1 polymer ?
#
loop_
_entity_poly.entity_id
_entity_poly.type
_entity_poly.pdbx_seq_one_letter_code
_entity_poly.pdbx_strand_id
1 'polypeptide(L)' 'MSDLERGERLQIMLSKEELAAVEDWRFDKRMPSRAAAVRELLRRGLVAEGFLTALTGAKSQDFGVLGVKSDGEAAD' A
#
# COMPACT_ATOMS: atom_id res chain seq x y z
N MET A 1 6.33 -6.04 -28.77
CA MET A 1 5.22 -5.08 -28.67
C MET A 1 4.74 -5.14 -27.24
N SER A 2 5.13 -4.15 -26.45
CA SER A 2 4.92 -4.09 -25.01
C SER A 2 3.43 -4.08 -24.72
N ASP A 3 2.94 -5.21 -24.19
CA ASP A 3 1.70 -5.27 -23.45
C ASP A 3 1.85 -4.27 -22.30
N LEU A 4 1.33 -3.07 -22.49
CA LEU A 4 1.22 -2.08 -21.43
C LEU A 4 0.26 -2.72 -20.43
N GLU A 5 0.82 -3.45 -19.45
CA GLU A 5 0.09 -4.09 -18.36
C GLU A 5 -1.02 -3.15 -17.94
N ARG A 6 -2.25 -3.57 -18.20
CA ARG A 6 -3.43 -2.73 -18.02
C ARG A 6 -3.62 -2.54 -16.53
N GLY A 7 -2.95 -1.52 -15.98
CA GLY A 7 -2.95 -1.26 -14.55
C GLY A 7 -4.37 -1.13 -14.01
N GLU A 8 -4.63 -1.78 -12.90
CA GLU A 8 -5.91 -1.67 -12.19
C GLU A 8 -6.02 -0.31 -11.49
N ARG A 9 -7.22 0.28 -11.50
CA ARG A 9 -7.48 1.57 -10.84
C ARG A 9 -7.77 1.34 -9.36
N LEU A 10 -6.83 1.75 -8.51
CA LEU A 10 -7.03 1.81 -7.06
C LEU A 10 -7.61 3.17 -6.66
N GLN A 11 -8.78 3.18 -6.02
CA GLN A 11 -9.33 4.37 -5.34
C GLN A 11 -9.00 4.27 -3.85
N ILE A 12 -8.41 5.33 -3.29
CA ILE A 12 -8.12 5.45 -1.86
C ILE A 12 -8.56 6.82 -1.35
N MET A 13 -9.05 6.86 -0.12
CA MET A 13 -9.32 8.09 0.60
C MET A 13 -8.08 8.46 1.39
N LEU A 14 -7.63 9.70 1.23
CA LEU A 14 -6.51 10.27 1.98
C LEU A 14 -7.01 11.49 2.73
N SER A 15 -6.47 11.70 3.92
CA SER A 15 -6.57 12.98 4.61
C SER A 15 -5.86 14.08 3.80
N LYS A 16 -6.13 15.34 4.15
CA LYS A 16 -5.48 16.48 3.49
C LYS A 16 -3.97 16.46 3.68
N GLU A 17 -3.51 16.05 4.86
CA GLU A 17 -2.08 15.98 5.20
C GLU A 17 -1.36 14.90 4.41
N GLU A 18 -1.95 13.71 4.30
CA GLU A 18 -1.38 12.63 3.48
C GLU A 18 -1.31 13.00 2.00
N LEU A 19 -2.37 13.64 1.47
CA LEU A 19 -2.36 14.10 0.08
C LEU A 19 -1.27 15.15 -0.16
N ALA A 20 -1.07 16.08 0.77
CA ALA A 20 -0.01 17.08 0.70
C ALA A 20 1.38 16.42 0.72
N ALA A 21 1.61 15.48 1.63
CA ALA A 21 2.87 14.74 1.72
C ALA A 21 3.21 14.01 0.40
N VAL A 22 2.22 13.40 -0.25
CA VAL A 22 2.41 12.75 -1.57
C VAL A 22 2.78 13.76 -2.65
N GLU A 23 2.14 14.93 -2.67
CA GLU A 23 2.44 15.99 -3.64
C GLU A 23 3.82 16.60 -3.41
N ASP A 24 4.18 16.95 -2.17
CA ASP A 24 5.48 17.51 -1.82
C ASP A 24 6.61 16.55 -2.23
N TRP A 25 6.44 15.27 -1.90
CA TRP A 25 7.38 14.23 -2.29
C TRP A 25 7.47 14.06 -3.82
N ARG A 26 6.34 14.16 -4.53
CA ARG A 26 6.31 14.15 -6.01
C ARG A 26 7.15 15.29 -6.57
N PHE A 27 7.02 16.51 -6.04
CA PHE A 27 7.78 17.67 -6.50
C PHE A 27 9.28 17.54 -6.17
N ASP A 28 9.62 17.14 -4.95
CA ASP A 28 11.01 16.92 -4.52
C ASP A 28 11.73 15.89 -5.42
N LYS A 29 11.06 14.77 -5.72
CA LYS A 29 11.59 13.71 -6.58
C LYS A 29 11.35 13.93 -8.07
N ARG A 30 10.78 15.07 -8.46
CA ARG A 30 10.48 15.44 -9.87
C ARG A 30 9.68 14.37 -10.60
N MET A 31 8.75 13.74 -9.90
CA MET A 31 7.94 12.66 -10.43
C MET A 31 6.89 13.21 -11.40
N PRO A 32 6.66 12.55 -12.55
CA PRO A 32 5.86 13.10 -13.65
C PRO A 32 4.35 13.13 -13.38
N SER A 33 3.86 12.37 -12.40
CA SER A 33 2.44 12.35 -12.02
C SER A 33 2.25 11.87 -10.58
N ARG A 34 1.11 12.19 -9.99
CA ARG A 34 0.72 11.66 -8.66
C ARG A 34 0.70 10.13 -8.66
N ALA A 35 0.17 9.51 -9.71
CA ALA A 35 0.13 8.06 -9.83
C ALA A 35 1.53 7.45 -9.86
N ALA A 36 2.49 8.09 -10.55
CA ALA A 36 3.89 7.65 -10.52
C ALA A 36 4.49 7.75 -9.12
N ALA A 37 4.20 8.84 -8.39
CA ALA A 37 4.68 9.01 -7.03
C ALA A 37 4.10 7.96 -6.07
N VAL A 38 2.79 7.72 -6.12
CA VAL A 38 2.14 6.70 -5.28
C VAL A 38 2.69 5.31 -5.56
N ARG A 39 2.90 4.93 -6.83
CA ARG A 39 3.50 3.63 -7.18
C ARG A 39 4.93 3.49 -6.65
N GLU A 40 5.72 4.56 -6.73
CA GLU A 40 7.09 4.57 -6.25
C GLU A 40 7.15 4.45 -4.72
N LEU A 41 6.30 5.19 -4.00
CA LEU A 41 6.16 5.08 -2.55
C LEU A 41 5.70 3.68 -2.13
N LEU A 42 4.71 3.11 -2.82
CA LEU A 42 4.26 1.74 -2.58
C LEU A 42 5.40 0.73 -2.77
N ARG A 43 6.15 0.82 -3.88
CA ARG A 43 7.29 -0.08 -4.12
C ARG A 43 8.35 0.05 -3.03
N ARG A 44 8.67 1.27 -2.60
CA ARG A 44 9.64 1.52 -1.52
C ARG A 44 9.16 0.94 -0.19
N GLY A 45 7.87 1.09 0.14
CA GLY A 45 7.28 0.48 1.32
C GLY A 45 7.36 -1.05 1.29
N LEU A 46 7.02 -1.66 0.16
CA LEU A 46 7.10 -3.11 -0.02
C LEU A 46 8.54 -3.64 0.07
N VAL A 47 9.52 -2.91 -0.46
CA VAL A 47 10.95 -3.25 -0.33
C VAL A 47 11.41 -3.13 1.12
N ALA A 48 11.05 -2.02 1.79
CA ALA A 48 11.51 -1.72 3.15
C ALA A 48 11.03 -2.77 4.17
N GLU A 49 9.83 -3.27 3.99
CA GLU A 49 9.21 -4.30 4.83
C GLU A 49 9.51 -5.73 4.37
N GLY A 50 10.30 -5.92 3.29
CA GLY A 50 10.66 -7.25 2.77
C GLY A 50 9.52 -7.99 2.04
N PHE A 51 8.40 -7.32 1.76
CA PHE A 51 7.21 -7.87 1.09
C PHE A 51 7.40 -8.19 -0.39
N LEU A 52 8.49 -7.76 -1.04
CA LEU A 52 8.78 -8.21 -2.41
C LEU A 52 8.91 -9.74 -2.53
N THR A 53 9.03 -10.44 -1.41
CA THR A 53 9.07 -11.90 -1.31
C THR A 53 7.77 -12.54 -0.81
N ALA A 54 6.70 -11.77 -0.56
CA ALA A 54 5.44 -12.34 -0.08
C ALA A 54 4.83 -13.25 -1.15
N LEU A 55 4.84 -14.54 -0.85
CA LEU A 55 4.41 -15.65 -1.70
C LEU A 55 3.07 -15.33 -2.38
N THR A 56 3.07 -15.39 -3.71
CA THR A 56 1.87 -15.35 -4.55
C THR A 56 0.81 -16.28 -3.95
N GLY A 57 -0.29 -15.71 -3.42
CA GLY A 57 -1.39 -16.47 -2.83
C GLY A 57 -1.71 -16.17 -1.36
N ALA A 58 -0.98 -15.28 -0.68
CA ALA A 58 -1.35 -14.81 0.66
C ALA A 58 -2.63 -13.98 0.62
N LYS A 59 -3.60 -14.29 1.50
CA LYS A 59 -4.89 -13.59 1.54
C LYS A 59 -4.72 -12.29 2.33
N SER A 60 -5.41 -11.22 1.92
CA SER A 60 -5.32 -9.91 2.59
C SER A 60 -5.63 -9.93 4.09
N GLN A 61 -6.39 -10.93 4.55
CA GLN A 61 -6.68 -11.18 5.98
C GLN A 61 -5.46 -11.59 6.81
N ASP A 62 -4.41 -12.13 6.18
CA ASP A 62 -3.20 -12.59 6.87
C ASP A 62 -2.27 -11.41 7.24
N PHE A 63 -2.55 -10.21 6.73
CA PHE A 63 -1.80 -8.97 7.01
C PHE A 63 -2.57 -8.01 7.94
N GLY A 64 -3.64 -8.48 8.58
CA GLY A 64 -4.43 -7.67 9.51
C GLY A 64 -3.62 -7.22 10.73
N VAL A 65 -3.42 -5.91 10.88
CA VAL A 65 -2.72 -5.29 12.03
C VAL A 65 -3.61 -5.19 13.27
N LEU A 66 -4.89 -5.54 13.15
CA LEU A 66 -5.81 -5.62 14.28
C LEU A 66 -5.71 -7.01 14.89
N GLY A 67 -5.02 -7.11 16.02
CA GLY A 67 -4.96 -8.35 16.81
C GLY A 67 -6.38 -8.84 17.07
N VAL A 68 -6.68 -10.08 16.64
CA VAL A 68 -7.91 -10.77 16.97
C VAL A 68 -7.98 -10.83 18.49
N LYS A 69 -8.84 -10.00 19.10
CA LYS A 69 -9.27 -10.24 20.47
C LYS A 69 -10.05 -11.54 20.43
N SER A 70 -9.49 -12.57 21.06
CA SER A 70 -10.20 -13.80 21.39
C SER A 70 -11.29 -13.45 22.38
N ASP A 71 -12.49 -13.16 21.88
CA ASP A 71 -13.71 -13.14 22.70
C ASP A 71 -14.11 -14.59 22.99
N GLY A 72 -14.03 -14.99 24.26
CA GLY A 72 -14.70 -16.20 24.74
C GLY A 72 -14.02 -17.03 25.83
N GLU A 73 -13.30 -16.42 26.78
CA GLU A 73 -13.18 -17.03 28.11
C GLU A 73 -14.46 -16.69 28.87
N ALA A 74 -15.36 -17.67 29.00
CA ALA A 74 -16.42 -17.68 29.99
C ALA A 74 -16.30 -18.99 30.77
N ALA A 75 -15.69 -18.88 31.94
CA ALA A 75 -15.77 -19.83 33.02
C ALA A 75 -17.18 -19.81 33.62
N ASP A 76 -17.88 -20.93 33.59
CA ASP A 76 -18.46 -21.67 34.73
C ASP A 76 -19.11 -22.97 34.20
#